data_AF-A0A0W0YXI8-F1
#
_entry.id   AF-A0A0W0YXI8-F1
#
_cell.length_a   1.000
_cell.length_b   1.000
_cell.length_c   1.000
_cell.angle_alpha   90.00
_cell.angle_beta   90.00
_cell.angle_gamma   90.00
#
_symmetry.space_group_name_H-M   'P 1'
#
loop_
_entity.id
_entity.type
_entity.pdbx_description
1 polymer ?
#
loop_
_entity_poly.entity_id
_entity_poly.type
_entity_poly.pdbx_seq_one_letter_code
_entity_poly.pdbx_strand_id
1 'polypeptide(L)'
;MNEYYSAHFGTLAERIDQAWDDFRNEDKEDKQREKALDFLIFAFDLQVPEERDIEVTVKLIDLMAERNRHKKNNPEYVPGKAPFFLDLPPEKLRVGRTKDYQVSPDSDIAAALDEGDLLDVRTESRIKDHIHHTSFYDEHSRAHYRVSIKEGLFYRHGKVFDTRRYVTHGKKEFAAYTLNANGELSLFNHKDMKDRIAHSSLNKGTPVVAAGEMQIKEGRLIAITTHSGHYQPSLFSVYRLLQYFSSHGVDISQANILTFDDPADTLRCQSKKLKINAYDGKVTLKFHATSATDIFVGIKQIMKNNVAQATKVISDYQRGSINRKLYVRFGIYNKGLTRERRILAMQFIDAMATLDNQLDSLNHPETIVKKIEEMIGIVDQYAKNNNDLSEKHGKNKASGTLNKHFHDYKTRLELIKNHYEMNRKSMLSTRERDALKNIR
;
A
#
# COMPACT_ATOMS: atom_id res chain seq x y z
N MET A 1 13.01 -30.17 13.14
CA MET A 1 12.19 -29.15 12.47
C MET A 1 11.95 -29.65 11.05
N ASN A 2 10.70 -29.59 10.58
CA ASN A 2 10.32 -30.09 9.26
C ASN A 2 11.07 -29.31 8.15
N GLU A 3 11.62 -30.03 7.17
CA GLU A 3 12.53 -29.49 6.14
C GLU A 3 11.89 -28.37 5.31
N TYR A 4 10.58 -28.46 5.06
CA TYR A 4 9.84 -27.44 4.33
C TYR A 4 9.87 -26.05 5.00
N TYR A 5 10.18 -25.94 6.30
CA TYR A 5 10.30 -24.65 6.97
C TYR A 5 11.68 -24.02 6.83
N SER A 6 12.71 -24.78 6.44
CA SER A 6 14.06 -24.24 6.25
C SER A 6 14.19 -23.61 4.87
N ALA A 7 14.80 -22.43 4.79
CA ALA A 7 15.10 -21.77 3.51
C ALA A 7 16.23 -22.45 2.72
N HIS A 8 16.98 -23.38 3.35
CA HIS A 8 18.03 -24.15 2.66
C HIS A 8 17.49 -25.09 1.58
N PHE A 9 16.19 -25.41 1.60
CA PHE A 9 15.54 -26.31 0.64
C PHE A 9 14.83 -25.56 -0.49
N GLY A 10 15.21 -24.31 -0.74
CA GLY A 10 14.68 -23.51 -1.86
C GLY A 10 13.75 -22.38 -1.44
N THR A 11 13.14 -21.76 -2.44
CA THR A 11 12.21 -20.64 -2.24
C THR A 11 10.93 -21.11 -1.53
N LEU A 12 10.05 -20.20 -1.12
CA LEU A 12 8.76 -20.64 -0.54
C LEU A 12 7.96 -21.43 -1.58
N ALA A 13 7.96 -20.93 -2.81
CA ALA A 13 7.28 -21.51 -3.96
C ALA A 13 7.72 -22.96 -4.23
N GLU A 14 9.03 -23.21 -4.29
CA GLU A 14 9.59 -24.55 -4.50
C GLU A 14 9.26 -25.50 -3.35
N ARG A 15 9.33 -25.00 -2.11
CA ARG A 15 8.99 -25.82 -0.93
C ARG A 15 7.50 -26.15 -0.86
N ILE A 16 6.63 -25.27 -1.36
CA ILE A 16 5.19 -25.55 -1.54
C ILE A 16 4.99 -26.65 -2.60
N ASP A 17 5.67 -26.54 -3.75
CA ASP A 17 5.57 -27.58 -4.79
C ASP A 17 6.01 -28.95 -4.27
N GLN A 18 7.16 -29.00 -3.58
CA GLN A 18 7.68 -30.24 -3.00
C GLN A 18 6.74 -30.81 -1.93
N ALA A 19 6.23 -29.97 -1.01
CA ALA A 19 5.27 -30.42 -0.01
C ALA A 19 3.96 -30.92 -0.63
N TRP A 20 3.50 -30.31 -1.72
CA TRP A 20 2.31 -30.77 -2.44
C TRP A 20 2.51 -32.15 -3.08
N ASP A 21 3.68 -32.39 -3.65
CA ASP A 21 4.00 -33.69 -4.24
C ASP A 21 4.16 -34.77 -3.16
N ASP A 22 4.82 -34.46 -2.05
CA ASP A 22 4.95 -35.39 -0.93
C ASP A 22 3.61 -35.70 -0.25
N PHE A 23 2.71 -34.71 -0.12
CA PHE A 23 1.37 -34.91 0.45
C PHE A 23 0.51 -35.89 -0.37
N ARG A 24 0.57 -35.78 -1.69
CA ARG A 24 -0.22 -36.60 -2.62
C ARG A 24 0.38 -37.96 -2.94
N ASN A 25 1.64 -38.19 -2.59
CA ASN A 25 2.32 -39.44 -2.90
C ASN A 25 1.87 -40.55 -1.94
N GLU A 26 1.14 -41.55 -2.46
CA GLU A 26 0.64 -42.69 -1.70
C GLU A 26 1.76 -43.63 -1.21
N ASP A 27 2.94 -43.57 -1.82
CA ASP A 27 4.11 -44.37 -1.42
C ASP A 27 4.87 -43.76 -0.23
N LYS A 28 4.54 -42.52 0.19
CA LYS A 28 5.15 -41.85 1.35
C LYS A 28 4.48 -42.30 2.64
N GLU A 29 5.25 -42.39 3.73
CA GLU A 29 4.71 -42.67 5.05
C GLU A 29 3.68 -41.61 5.46
N ASP A 30 2.59 -42.00 6.14
CA ASP A 30 1.53 -41.09 6.59
C ASP A 30 2.08 -39.88 7.36
N LYS A 31 3.10 -40.11 8.21
CA LYS A 31 3.76 -39.05 8.98
C LYS A 31 4.51 -38.03 8.10
N GLN A 32 5.03 -38.44 6.95
CA GLN A 32 5.67 -37.53 5.99
C GLN A 32 4.61 -36.70 5.26
N ARG A 33 3.52 -37.34 4.83
CA ARG A 33 2.37 -36.67 4.19
C ARG A 33 1.71 -35.66 5.13
N GLU A 34 1.56 -36.01 6.41
CA GLU A 34 1.03 -35.12 7.45
C GLU A 34 1.90 -33.88 7.65
N LYS A 35 3.23 -34.06 7.73
CA LYS A 35 4.18 -32.94 7.81
C LYS A 35 4.10 -32.01 6.60
N ALA A 36 3.90 -32.58 5.41
CA ALA A 36 3.76 -31.82 4.19
C ALA A 36 2.44 -31.02 4.19
N LEU A 37 1.34 -31.65 4.63
CA LEU A 37 0.05 -31.00 4.83
C LEU A 37 0.12 -29.85 5.85
N ASP A 38 0.75 -30.07 7.01
CA ASP A 38 0.94 -29.03 8.03
C ASP A 38 1.69 -27.81 7.48
N PHE A 39 2.71 -28.07 6.66
CA PHE A 39 3.45 -26.99 6.00
C PHE A 39 2.60 -26.26 4.96
N LEU A 40 1.81 -26.96 4.15
CA LEU A 40 0.92 -26.34 3.16
C LEU A 40 -0.12 -25.45 3.84
N ILE A 41 -0.76 -25.95 4.90
CA ILE A 41 -1.68 -25.18 5.75
C ILE A 41 -1.00 -23.92 6.28
N PHE A 42 0.21 -24.06 6.83
CA PHE A 42 1.01 -22.92 7.30
C PHE A 42 1.34 -21.94 6.18
N ALA A 43 1.81 -22.44 5.03
CA ALA A 43 2.30 -21.64 3.93
C ALA A 43 1.17 -20.82 3.29
N PHE A 44 -0.03 -21.39 3.17
CA PHE A 44 -1.21 -20.73 2.65
C PHE A 44 -2.04 -19.99 3.72
N ASP A 45 -1.65 -20.06 5.00
CA ASP A 45 -2.39 -19.47 6.13
C ASP A 45 -3.85 -19.94 6.18
N LEU A 46 -4.06 -21.25 5.98
CA LEU A 46 -5.40 -21.84 5.97
C LEU A 46 -5.91 -22.04 7.40
N GLN A 47 -7.17 -21.66 7.62
CA GLN A 47 -7.90 -22.00 8.84
C GLN A 47 -8.24 -23.49 8.81
N VAL A 48 -7.87 -24.21 9.87
CA VAL A 48 -8.12 -25.65 10.01
C VAL A 48 -9.17 -25.84 11.10
N PRO A 49 -10.32 -26.45 10.80
CA PRO A 49 -11.25 -26.92 11.84
C PRO A 49 -10.58 -27.97 12.75
N GLU A 50 -11.16 -28.26 13.92
CA GLU A 50 -10.59 -29.24 14.87
C GLU A 50 -10.43 -30.64 14.25
N GLU A 51 -11.27 -31.00 13.28
CA GLU A 51 -11.07 -32.15 12.41
C GLU A 51 -10.53 -31.67 11.06
N ARG A 52 -9.47 -32.32 10.55
CA ARG A 52 -8.89 -32.01 9.23
C ARG A 52 -9.88 -32.42 8.14
N ASP A 53 -10.80 -31.50 7.84
CA ASP A 53 -11.90 -31.68 6.91
C ASP A 53 -11.41 -31.74 5.45
N ILE A 54 -12.18 -32.46 4.63
CA ILE A 54 -12.15 -32.47 3.17
C ILE A 54 -12.07 -31.04 2.61
N GLU A 55 -12.67 -30.06 3.27
CA GLU A 55 -12.62 -28.64 2.87
C GLU A 55 -11.19 -28.09 2.73
N VAL A 56 -10.27 -28.42 3.65
CA VAL A 56 -8.87 -27.97 3.56
C VAL A 56 -8.20 -28.57 2.33
N THR A 57 -8.46 -29.85 2.06
CA THR A 57 -7.93 -30.54 0.88
C THR A 57 -8.45 -29.93 -0.42
N VAL A 58 -9.75 -29.62 -0.50
CA VAL A 58 -10.35 -28.95 -1.67
C VAL A 58 -9.71 -27.59 -1.91
N LYS A 59 -9.57 -26.77 -0.85
CA LYS A 59 -8.89 -25.47 -0.95
C LYS A 59 -7.45 -25.60 -1.44
N LEU A 60 -6.70 -26.59 -0.95
CA LEU A 60 -5.34 -26.83 -1.41
C LEU A 60 -5.28 -27.25 -2.89
N ILE A 61 -6.23 -28.07 -3.36
CA ILE A 61 -6.33 -28.42 -4.79
C ILE A 61 -6.51 -27.16 -5.64
N ASP A 62 -7.42 -26.27 -5.26
CA ASP A 62 -7.69 -25.03 -5.99
C ASP A 62 -6.46 -24.10 -6.02
N LEU A 63 -5.83 -23.89 -4.87
CA LEU A 63 -4.62 -23.07 -4.75
C LEU A 63 -3.47 -23.65 -5.59
N MET A 64 -3.26 -24.96 -5.55
CA MET A 64 -2.19 -25.59 -6.33
C MET A 64 -2.51 -25.63 -7.82
N ALA A 65 -3.78 -25.75 -8.21
CA ALA A 65 -4.20 -25.59 -9.60
C ALA A 65 -3.93 -24.17 -10.11
N GLU A 66 -4.23 -23.14 -9.32
CA GLU A 66 -3.90 -21.74 -9.63
C GLU A 66 -2.39 -21.53 -9.76
N ARG A 67 -1.60 -21.98 -8.79
CA ARG A 67 -0.14 -21.91 -8.87
C ARG A 67 0.39 -22.60 -10.14
N ASN A 68 -0.12 -23.78 -10.49
CA ASN A 68 0.31 -24.51 -11.69
C ASN A 68 0.02 -23.76 -12.99
N ARG A 69 -1.04 -22.94 -13.05
CA ARG A 69 -1.34 -22.09 -14.22
C ARG A 69 -0.27 -21.01 -14.42
N HIS A 70 0.25 -20.43 -13.33
CA HIS A 70 1.08 -19.22 -13.39
C HIS A 70 2.59 -19.48 -13.18
N LYS A 71 2.98 -20.58 -12.53
CA LYS A 71 4.37 -20.82 -12.08
C LYS A 71 5.40 -20.90 -13.20
N LYS A 72 4.99 -21.21 -14.43
CA LYS A 72 5.90 -21.21 -15.59
C LYS A 72 6.43 -19.80 -15.91
N ASN A 73 5.59 -18.77 -15.77
CA ASN A 73 5.94 -17.38 -16.10
C ASN A 73 6.43 -16.63 -14.85
N ASN A 74 5.90 -16.96 -13.68
CA ASN A 74 6.34 -16.44 -12.40
C ASN A 74 6.51 -17.58 -11.38
N PRO A 75 7.71 -18.21 -11.31
CA PRO A 75 7.95 -19.34 -10.40
C PRO A 75 7.69 -19.03 -8.92
N GLU A 76 7.90 -17.77 -8.52
CA GLU A 76 7.76 -17.29 -7.14
C GLU A 76 6.32 -16.94 -6.75
N TYR A 77 5.38 -16.99 -7.70
CA TYR A 77 3.98 -16.67 -7.44
C TYR A 77 3.33 -17.70 -6.50
N VAL A 78 2.85 -17.24 -5.35
CA VAL A 78 2.06 -18.05 -4.42
C VAL A 78 0.66 -17.42 -4.31
N PRO A 79 -0.41 -18.16 -4.65
CA PRO A 79 -1.78 -17.68 -4.53
C PRO A 79 -2.09 -17.10 -3.14
N GLY A 80 -2.80 -15.97 -3.13
CA GLY A 80 -3.18 -15.26 -1.91
C GLY A 80 -2.06 -14.53 -1.16
N LYS A 81 -0.80 -14.56 -1.64
CA LYS A 81 0.32 -13.84 -0.98
C LYS A 81 0.60 -12.47 -1.55
N ALA A 82 0.39 -12.26 -2.85
CA ALA A 82 0.55 -10.95 -3.46
C ALA A 82 -0.32 -9.92 -2.73
N PRO A 83 0.16 -8.68 -2.48
CA PRO A 83 -0.70 -7.67 -1.91
C PRO A 83 -1.87 -7.46 -2.83
N PHE A 84 -3.05 -7.83 -2.33
CA PHE A 84 -4.31 -7.89 -3.07
C PHE A 84 -4.62 -6.58 -3.81
N PHE A 85 -4.01 -5.47 -3.36
CA PHE A 85 -4.27 -4.19 -3.95
C PHE A 85 -3.62 -4.13 -5.29
N LEU A 86 -2.38 -4.64 -5.46
CA LEU A 86 -1.70 -4.73 -6.75
C LEU A 86 -2.58 -5.48 -7.76
N ASP A 87 -3.33 -4.74 -8.58
CA ASP A 87 -4.21 -5.21 -9.66
C ASP A 87 -3.36 -5.58 -10.87
N LEU A 88 -2.34 -6.39 -10.60
CA LEU A 88 -1.41 -6.92 -11.57
C LEU A 88 -1.70 -8.42 -11.70
N PRO A 89 -1.81 -8.93 -12.93
CA PRO A 89 -1.91 -10.37 -13.13
C PRO A 89 -0.65 -11.06 -12.61
N PRO A 90 -0.74 -12.34 -12.17
CA PRO A 90 0.38 -13.07 -11.58
C PRO A 90 1.69 -13.01 -12.37
N GLU A 91 1.64 -12.96 -13.70
CA GLU A 91 2.81 -12.87 -14.57
C GLU A 91 3.54 -11.53 -14.44
N LYS A 92 2.82 -10.45 -14.15
CA LYS A 92 3.37 -9.09 -14.01
C LYS A 92 3.87 -8.76 -12.61
N LEU A 93 3.53 -9.57 -11.60
CA LEU A 93 4.08 -9.45 -10.25
C LEU A 93 5.60 -9.71 -10.20
N ARG A 94 6.16 -10.34 -11.23
CA ARG A 94 7.62 -10.45 -11.40
C ARG A 94 8.19 -9.14 -11.95
N VAL A 95 8.24 -8.12 -11.11
CA VAL A 95 8.67 -6.77 -11.49
C VAL A 95 10.17 -6.73 -11.81
N GLY A 96 10.50 -6.25 -13.01
CA GLY A 96 11.88 -6.01 -13.42
C GLY A 96 12.45 -4.71 -12.85
N ARG A 97 13.78 -4.56 -12.90
CA ARG A 97 14.44 -3.32 -12.50
C ARG A 97 14.16 -2.25 -13.56
N THR A 98 13.65 -1.09 -13.17
CA THR A 98 13.44 0.04 -14.09
C THR A 98 14.79 0.61 -14.52
N LYS A 99 14.88 1.12 -15.75
CA LYS A 99 16.11 1.74 -16.26
C LYS A 99 16.33 3.12 -15.64
N ASP A 100 15.28 3.94 -15.69
CA ASP A 100 15.23 5.27 -15.10
C ASP A 100 14.22 5.27 -13.94
N TYR A 101 14.45 6.15 -12.95
CA TYR A 101 13.59 6.21 -11.76
C TYR A 101 12.14 6.48 -12.12
N GLN A 102 11.23 5.62 -11.64
CA GLN A 102 9.79 5.64 -11.92
C GLN A 102 9.41 5.48 -13.40
N VAL A 103 10.31 4.96 -14.24
CA VAL A 103 10.04 4.74 -15.67
C VAL A 103 10.07 3.25 -16.00
N SER A 104 8.91 2.73 -16.38
CA SER A 104 8.75 1.36 -16.87
C SER A 104 8.20 1.35 -18.29
N PRO A 105 8.70 0.48 -19.20
CA PRO A 105 8.07 0.25 -20.49
C PRO A 105 6.78 -0.58 -20.40
N ASP A 106 6.57 -1.31 -19.29
CA ASP A 106 5.30 -1.98 -19.01
C ASP A 106 4.31 -0.95 -18.41
N SER A 107 3.17 -0.76 -19.07
CA SER A 107 2.13 0.21 -18.71
C SER A 107 1.55 -0.01 -17.32
N ASP A 108 1.41 -1.26 -16.90
CA ASP A 108 0.74 -1.59 -15.63
C ASP A 108 1.71 -1.35 -14.48
N ILE A 109 2.98 -1.68 -14.68
CA ILE A 109 4.04 -1.32 -13.74
C ILE A 109 4.24 0.19 -13.68
N ALA A 110 4.16 0.89 -14.82
CA ALA A 110 4.23 2.35 -14.86
C ALA A 110 3.06 2.98 -14.08
N ALA A 111 1.85 2.45 -14.24
CA ALA A 111 0.68 2.87 -13.47
C ALA A 111 0.87 2.63 -11.97
N ALA A 112 1.29 1.42 -11.55
CA ALA A 112 1.55 1.11 -10.14
C ALA A 112 2.65 2.00 -9.52
N LEU A 113 3.68 2.38 -10.30
CA LEU A 113 4.70 3.34 -9.87
C LEU A 113 4.15 4.77 -9.76
N ASP A 114 3.28 5.18 -10.67
CA ASP A 114 2.63 6.49 -10.65
C ASP A 114 1.66 6.60 -9.47
N GLU A 115 0.86 5.57 -9.23
CA GLU A 115 -0.08 5.49 -8.11
C GLU A 115 0.63 5.40 -6.75
N GLY A 116 1.91 5.03 -6.73
CA GLY A 116 2.72 4.90 -5.51
C GLY A 116 2.58 3.54 -4.82
N ASP A 117 2.08 2.55 -5.55
CA ASP A 117 1.85 1.17 -5.10
C ASP A 117 3.12 0.34 -5.20
N LEU A 118 4.02 0.77 -6.09
CA LEU A 118 5.40 0.37 -6.14
C LEU A 118 6.31 1.57 -5.86
N LEU A 119 7.27 1.35 -4.96
CA LEU A 119 8.41 2.21 -4.67
C LEU A 119 9.59 1.79 -5.52
N ASP A 120 10.17 2.73 -6.25
CA ASP A 120 11.39 2.49 -7.03
C ASP A 120 12.65 2.96 -6.28
N VAL A 121 13.78 2.33 -6.60
CA VAL A 121 15.09 2.76 -6.11
C VAL A 121 15.48 4.06 -6.81
N ARG A 122 15.73 5.12 -6.03
CA ARG A 122 16.17 6.42 -6.57
C ARG A 122 17.47 6.33 -7.35
N THR A 123 17.60 7.16 -8.38
CA THR A 123 18.82 7.26 -9.21
C THR A 123 20.08 7.49 -8.37
N GLU A 124 20.04 8.41 -7.40
CA GLU A 124 21.15 8.67 -6.48
C GLU A 124 21.56 7.41 -5.69
N SER A 125 20.57 6.63 -5.24
CA SER A 125 20.80 5.39 -4.48
C SER A 125 21.34 4.26 -5.36
N ARG A 126 20.98 4.21 -6.64
CA ARG A 126 21.58 3.26 -7.61
C ARG A 126 23.06 3.54 -7.84
N ILE A 127 23.43 4.82 -7.88
CA ILE A 127 24.83 5.24 -7.98
C ILE A 127 25.59 4.81 -6.71
N LYS A 128 25.01 5.02 -5.53
CA LYS A 128 25.57 4.52 -4.27
C LYS A 128 25.71 2.99 -4.28
N ASP A 129 24.73 2.26 -4.78
CA ASP A 129 24.80 0.80 -4.88
C ASP A 129 25.98 0.35 -5.74
N HIS A 130 26.23 1.04 -6.85
CA HIS A 130 27.40 0.78 -7.67
C HIS A 130 28.69 1.13 -6.92
N ILE A 131 28.77 2.31 -6.28
CA ILE A 131 29.99 2.78 -5.59
C ILE A 131 30.35 1.86 -4.43
N HIS A 132 29.36 1.39 -3.67
CA HIS A 132 29.57 0.57 -2.49
C HIS A 132 29.60 -0.94 -2.79
N HIS A 133 29.52 -1.33 -4.06
CA HIS A 133 29.48 -2.73 -4.50
C HIS A 133 28.40 -3.54 -3.75
N THR A 134 27.19 -2.95 -3.67
CA THR A 134 26.05 -3.56 -2.98
C THR A 134 25.75 -4.95 -3.55
N SER A 135 25.59 -5.93 -2.68
CA SER A 135 25.31 -7.32 -3.05
C SER A 135 23.82 -7.48 -3.36
N PHE A 136 23.47 -8.03 -4.52
CA PHE A 136 22.09 -8.30 -4.92
C PHE A 136 21.79 -9.79 -4.83
N TYR A 137 20.69 -10.14 -4.19
CA TYR A 137 20.31 -11.50 -3.85
C TYR A 137 19.32 -12.03 -4.88
N ASP A 138 19.54 -13.27 -5.33
CA ASP A 138 18.53 -14.03 -6.06
C ASP A 138 17.44 -14.58 -5.14
N GLU A 139 16.47 -15.23 -5.75
CA GLU A 139 15.27 -15.75 -5.11
C GLU A 139 15.64 -16.76 -4.01
N HIS A 140 16.59 -17.66 -4.28
CA HIS A 140 17.12 -18.61 -3.31
C HIS A 140 17.86 -17.92 -2.16
N SER A 141 18.75 -16.98 -2.47
CA SER A 141 19.53 -16.27 -1.44
C SER A 141 18.60 -15.36 -0.60
N ARG A 142 17.57 -14.77 -1.21
CA ARG A 142 16.54 -13.97 -0.53
C ARG A 142 15.70 -14.83 0.42
N ALA A 143 15.45 -16.10 0.11
CA ALA A 143 14.61 -16.98 0.92
C ALA A 143 15.06 -17.06 2.41
N HIS A 144 16.36 -16.94 2.68
CA HIS A 144 16.92 -16.90 4.04
C HIS A 144 16.47 -15.71 4.90
N TYR A 145 16.01 -14.63 4.27
CA TYR A 145 15.53 -13.42 4.95
C TYR A 145 14.01 -13.38 5.06
N ARG A 146 13.31 -14.35 4.48
CA ARG A 146 11.85 -14.33 4.42
C ARG A 146 11.25 -14.42 5.82
N VAL A 147 10.17 -13.67 5.99
CA VAL A 147 9.26 -13.75 7.12
C VAL A 147 7.87 -14.01 6.56
N SER A 148 7.18 -15.01 7.08
CA SER A 148 5.81 -15.36 6.70
C SER A 148 4.85 -14.85 7.78
N ILE A 149 3.61 -14.55 7.39
CA ILE A 149 2.54 -14.23 8.32
C ILE A 149 1.61 -15.43 8.38
N LYS A 150 1.28 -15.87 9.59
CA LYS A 150 0.26 -16.89 9.87
C LYS A 150 -0.57 -16.43 11.05
N GLU A 151 -1.89 -16.42 10.91
CA GLU A 151 -2.83 -16.02 11.97
C GLU A 151 -2.43 -14.68 12.62
N GLY A 152 -1.99 -13.72 11.81
CA GLY A 152 -1.57 -12.40 12.27
C GLY A 152 -0.21 -12.32 12.98
N LEU A 153 0.54 -13.41 13.08
CA LEU A 153 1.87 -13.42 13.68
C LEU A 153 2.97 -13.61 12.63
N PHE A 154 4.11 -12.96 12.85
CA PHE A 154 5.30 -13.10 12.01
C PHE A 154 6.13 -14.33 12.39
N TYR A 155 6.50 -15.12 11.39
CA TYR A 155 7.31 -16.33 11.53
C TYR A 155 8.52 -16.32 10.60
N ARG A 156 9.64 -16.86 11.07
CA ARG A 156 10.78 -17.25 10.23
C ARG A 156 11.15 -18.69 10.52
N HIS A 157 11.27 -19.47 9.46
CA HIS A 157 11.57 -20.90 9.53
C HIS A 157 10.65 -21.66 10.51
N GLY A 158 9.34 -21.38 10.46
CA GLY A 158 8.33 -22.01 11.32
C GLY A 158 8.38 -21.59 12.79
N LYS A 159 9.25 -20.64 13.17
CA LYS A 159 9.34 -20.10 14.53
C LYS A 159 8.86 -18.67 14.56
N VAL A 160 8.23 -18.29 15.66
CA VAL A 160 7.83 -16.90 15.94
C VAL A 160 9.04 -16.00 15.78
N PHE A 161 8.91 -14.98 14.92
CA PHE A 161 9.98 -14.06 14.58
C PHE A 161 10.03 -12.89 15.57
N ASP A 162 11.24 -12.40 15.83
CA ASP A 162 11.47 -11.37 16.82
C ASP A 162 12.72 -10.55 16.48
N THR A 163 12.61 -9.23 16.60
CA THR A 163 13.69 -8.30 16.27
C THR A 163 14.49 -7.84 17.47
N ARG A 164 14.22 -8.30 18.71
CA ARG A 164 14.93 -7.88 19.96
C ARG A 164 16.46 -7.89 19.86
N ARG A 165 17.03 -8.78 19.04
CA ARG A 165 18.49 -8.90 18.85
C ARG A 165 19.03 -8.16 17.62
N TYR A 166 18.18 -7.48 16.87
CA TYR A 166 18.57 -6.75 15.65
C TYR A 166 18.97 -5.31 15.99
N VAL A 167 19.87 -4.75 15.19
CA VAL A 167 20.34 -3.37 15.31
C VAL A 167 20.52 -2.80 13.90
N THR A 168 19.49 -2.12 13.41
CA THR A 168 19.45 -1.60 12.04
C THR A 168 19.70 -0.10 12.04
N HIS A 169 20.74 0.33 11.33
CA HIS A 169 21.25 1.70 11.38
C HIS A 169 21.48 2.22 12.82
N GLY A 170 22.09 1.40 13.67
CA GLY A 170 22.30 1.70 15.09
C GLY A 170 21.04 1.71 15.96
N LYS A 171 19.84 1.49 15.41
CA LYS A 171 18.58 1.44 16.16
C LYS A 171 18.32 0.01 16.64
N LYS A 172 18.31 -0.15 17.96
CA LYS A 172 18.04 -1.43 18.60
C LYS A 172 16.63 -1.91 18.31
N GLU A 173 16.49 -3.22 18.19
CA GLU A 173 15.23 -3.93 17.99
C GLU A 173 14.53 -3.67 16.64
N PHE A 174 15.19 -2.99 15.69
CA PHE A 174 14.67 -2.80 14.34
C PHE A 174 15.38 -3.73 13.36
N ALA A 175 14.63 -4.29 12.42
CA ALA A 175 15.12 -4.96 11.23
C ALA A 175 14.75 -4.13 9.99
N ALA A 176 15.65 -3.98 9.03
CA ALA A 176 15.30 -3.48 7.70
C ALA A 176 14.34 -4.47 7.03
N TYR A 177 13.37 -3.97 6.27
CA TYR A 177 12.43 -4.81 5.54
C TYR A 177 12.17 -4.33 4.12
N THR A 178 11.79 -5.26 3.26
CA THR A 178 11.15 -5.02 1.97
C THR A 178 9.99 -5.98 1.76
N LEU A 179 8.94 -5.52 1.10
CA LEU A 179 7.81 -6.32 0.63
C LEU A 179 7.74 -6.18 -0.89
N ASN A 180 7.96 -7.25 -1.65
CA ASN A 180 7.86 -7.21 -3.11
C ASN A 180 6.43 -7.48 -3.61
N ALA A 181 6.21 -7.36 -4.93
CA ALA A 181 4.89 -7.52 -5.53
C ALA A 181 4.33 -8.96 -5.41
N ASN A 182 5.18 -9.98 -5.29
CA ASN A 182 4.75 -11.35 -4.97
C ASN A 182 4.35 -11.55 -3.50
N GLY A 183 4.40 -10.51 -2.66
CA GLY A 183 4.08 -10.60 -1.24
C GLY A 183 5.21 -11.17 -0.38
N GLU A 184 6.43 -11.20 -0.91
CA GLU A 184 7.57 -11.73 -0.17
C GLU A 184 8.13 -10.66 0.77
N LEU A 185 7.81 -10.81 2.06
CA LEU A 185 8.34 -9.98 3.11
C LEU A 185 9.73 -10.49 3.53
N SER A 186 10.76 -9.68 3.31
CA SER A 186 12.14 -9.95 3.73
C SER A 186 12.53 -9.05 4.88
N LEU A 187 13.14 -9.59 5.94
CA LEU A 187 13.66 -8.83 7.08
C LEU A 187 15.14 -9.16 7.33
N PHE A 188 15.97 -8.15 7.58
CA PHE A 188 17.38 -8.37 7.84
C PHE A 188 17.96 -7.31 8.78
N ASN A 189 19.13 -7.62 9.35
CA ASN A 189 19.85 -6.70 10.21
C ASN A 189 20.75 -5.81 9.35
N HIS A 190 20.42 -4.53 9.21
CA HIS A 190 21.18 -3.63 8.34
C HIS A 190 22.42 -3.08 9.07
N LYS A 191 23.61 -3.55 8.68
CA LYS A 191 24.88 -3.22 9.34
C LYS A 191 25.57 -2.00 8.74
N ASP A 192 24.82 -0.98 8.38
CA ASP A 192 25.35 0.28 7.81
C ASP A 192 26.27 0.05 6.60
N MET A 193 25.87 -0.82 5.67
CA MET A 193 26.66 -1.23 4.50
C MET A 193 27.99 -1.93 4.80
N LYS A 194 28.34 -2.23 6.07
CA LYS A 194 29.55 -2.99 6.43
C LYS A 194 29.58 -4.39 5.83
N ASP A 195 28.40 -4.97 5.59
CA ASP A 195 28.19 -6.25 4.92
C ASP A 195 27.76 -6.12 3.45
N ARG A 196 27.76 -4.89 2.90
CA ARG A 196 27.31 -4.57 1.53
C ARG A 196 25.86 -4.93 1.24
N ILE A 197 25.03 -5.04 2.28
CA ILE A 197 23.60 -5.30 2.15
C ILE A 197 22.82 -4.01 2.42
N ALA A 198 21.98 -3.63 1.46
CA ALA A 198 21.02 -2.54 1.56
C ALA A 198 19.58 -3.07 1.39
N HIS A 199 18.56 -2.22 1.56
CA HIS A 199 17.18 -2.60 1.23
C HIS A 199 17.03 -3.07 -0.21
N SER A 200 17.74 -2.44 -1.15
CA SER A 200 17.72 -2.83 -2.58
C SER A 200 18.33 -4.21 -2.84
N SER A 201 19.18 -4.73 -1.95
CA SER A 201 19.85 -6.04 -2.09
C SER A 201 18.85 -7.18 -2.27
N LEU A 202 17.78 -7.18 -1.48
CA LEU A 202 16.87 -8.32 -1.35
C LEU A 202 16.09 -8.56 -2.65
N ASN A 203 15.76 -7.50 -3.37
CA ASN A 203 14.96 -7.58 -4.59
C ASN A 203 15.73 -7.10 -5.84
N LYS A 204 17.07 -7.23 -5.87
CA LYS A 204 17.91 -6.83 -7.01
C LYS A 204 17.70 -5.38 -7.50
N GLY A 205 17.32 -4.49 -6.58
CA GLY A 205 16.99 -3.09 -6.87
C GLY A 205 15.74 -2.89 -7.73
N THR A 206 14.86 -3.88 -7.82
CA THR A 206 13.54 -3.77 -8.47
C THR A 206 12.57 -2.95 -7.62
N PRO A 207 11.49 -2.41 -8.21
CA PRO A 207 10.42 -1.80 -7.46
C PRO A 207 9.79 -2.75 -6.44
N VAL A 208 9.41 -2.21 -5.28
CA VAL A 208 8.83 -2.96 -4.16
C VAL A 208 7.61 -2.24 -3.63
N VAL A 209 6.71 -2.98 -2.99
CA VAL A 209 5.46 -2.44 -2.44
C VAL A 209 5.72 -1.56 -1.23
N ALA A 210 6.64 -1.99 -0.39
CA ALA A 210 7.04 -1.25 0.79
C ALA A 210 8.49 -1.57 1.16
N ALA A 211 9.12 -0.61 1.83
CA ALA A 211 10.44 -0.77 2.42
C ALA A 211 10.54 0.12 3.66
N GLY A 212 11.47 -0.18 4.56
CA GLY A 212 11.68 0.61 5.77
C GLY A 212 12.31 -0.24 6.85
N GLU A 213 11.98 0.03 8.10
CA GLU A 213 12.41 -0.81 9.21
C GLU A 213 11.24 -1.14 10.10
N MET A 214 11.31 -2.29 10.77
CA MET A 214 10.21 -2.80 11.58
C MET A 214 10.72 -3.38 12.89
N GLN A 215 9.94 -3.17 13.93
CA GLN A 215 10.11 -3.82 15.22
C GLN A 215 8.99 -4.84 15.40
N ILE A 216 9.38 -6.09 15.67
CA ILE A 216 8.49 -7.22 15.93
C ILE A 216 8.88 -7.84 17.26
N LYS A 217 7.92 -8.03 18.17
CA LYS A 217 8.12 -8.71 19.44
C LYS A 217 7.15 -9.86 19.55
N GLU A 218 7.67 -11.06 19.81
CA GLU A 218 6.86 -12.27 19.95
C GLU A 218 5.90 -12.46 18.76
N GLY A 219 6.38 -12.18 17.55
CA GLY A 219 5.59 -12.28 16.32
C GLY A 219 4.58 -11.17 16.11
N ARG A 220 4.50 -10.15 16.97
CA ARG A 220 3.55 -9.02 16.85
C ARG A 220 4.24 -7.76 16.34
N LEU A 221 3.54 -7.00 15.50
CA LEU A 221 4.00 -5.71 15.00
C LEU A 221 4.02 -4.67 16.12
N ILE A 222 5.15 -4.01 16.33
CA ILE A 222 5.31 -2.96 17.36
C ILE A 222 5.55 -1.59 16.74
N ALA A 223 6.40 -1.51 15.72
CA ALA A 223 6.66 -0.25 15.05
C ALA A 223 7.13 -0.43 13.61
N ILE A 224 6.87 0.58 12.77
CA ILE A 224 7.41 0.70 11.41
C ILE A 224 8.06 2.08 11.29
N THR A 225 9.22 2.15 10.65
CA THR A 225 9.86 3.41 10.26
C THR A 225 9.82 3.56 8.74
N THR A 226 9.78 4.81 8.26
CA THR A 226 9.98 5.15 6.84
C THR A 226 11.47 5.24 6.47
N HIS A 227 12.38 4.71 7.29
CA HIS A 227 13.81 4.83 7.07
C HIS A 227 14.32 3.67 6.20
N SER A 228 14.30 3.85 4.87
CA SER A 228 14.81 2.84 3.92
C SER A 228 16.02 3.30 3.11
N GLY A 229 16.31 4.60 3.09
CA GLY A 229 17.33 5.23 2.24
C GLY A 229 16.99 5.17 0.74
N HIS A 230 16.93 3.97 0.17
CA HIS A 230 16.88 3.70 -1.27
C HIS A 230 15.50 3.92 -1.88
N TYR A 231 14.46 3.48 -1.18
CA TYR A 231 13.07 3.46 -1.67
C TYR A 231 12.22 4.65 -1.17
N GLN A 232 12.67 5.36 -0.14
CA GLN A 232 12.01 6.57 0.42
C GLN A 232 10.49 6.43 0.59
N PRO A 233 10.04 5.60 1.54
CA PRO A 233 8.64 5.25 1.73
C PRO A 233 7.84 6.49 2.15
N SER A 234 6.71 6.70 1.49
CA SER A 234 5.74 7.73 1.83
C SER A 234 4.72 7.21 2.86
N LEU A 235 3.95 8.13 3.49
CA LEU A 235 2.81 7.74 4.33
C LEU A 235 1.82 6.84 3.60
N PHE A 236 1.66 7.03 2.28
CA PHE A 236 0.80 6.19 1.46
C PHE A 236 1.33 4.76 1.37
N SER A 237 2.63 4.58 1.10
CA SER A 237 3.23 3.24 1.09
C SER A 237 3.18 2.54 2.47
N VAL A 238 3.24 3.32 3.56
CA VAL A 238 3.02 2.77 4.91
C VAL A 238 1.57 2.32 5.10
N TYR A 239 0.60 3.10 4.65
CA TYR A 239 -0.81 2.72 4.68
C TYR A 239 -1.07 1.43 3.90
N ARG A 240 -0.50 1.33 2.69
CA ARG A 240 -0.51 0.13 1.84
C ARG A 240 -0.01 -1.10 2.58
N LEU A 241 1.13 -0.95 3.25
CA LEU A 241 1.71 -2.01 4.07
C LEU A 241 0.80 -2.40 5.25
N LEU A 242 0.19 -1.42 5.93
CA LEU A 242 -0.71 -1.68 7.05
C LEU A 242 -1.97 -2.43 6.60
N GLN A 243 -2.50 -2.15 5.42
CA GLN A 243 -3.61 -2.92 4.85
C GLN A 243 -3.21 -4.32 4.46
N TYR A 244 -2.03 -4.48 3.86
CA TYR A 244 -1.48 -5.81 3.60
C TYR A 244 -1.41 -6.61 4.90
N PHE A 245 -0.82 -6.06 5.97
CA PHE A 245 -0.74 -6.72 7.28
C PHE A 245 -2.11 -7.00 7.91
N SER A 246 -3.01 -6.02 7.93
CA SER A 246 -4.35 -6.19 8.49
C SER A 246 -5.15 -7.27 7.74
N SER A 247 -5.03 -7.36 6.41
CA SER A 247 -5.68 -8.42 5.62
C SER A 247 -5.12 -9.83 5.90
N HIS A 248 -3.90 -9.90 6.43
CA HIS A 248 -3.27 -11.15 6.88
C HIS A 248 -3.42 -11.35 8.41
N GLY A 249 -4.42 -10.70 9.02
CA GLY A 249 -4.77 -10.87 10.43
C GLY A 249 -3.83 -10.19 11.42
N VAL A 250 -2.81 -9.45 10.98
CA VAL A 250 -1.88 -8.77 11.89
C VAL A 250 -2.61 -7.66 12.64
N ASP A 251 -2.55 -7.69 13.97
CA ASP A 251 -3.05 -6.61 14.80
C ASP A 251 -2.15 -5.37 14.68
N ILE A 252 -2.66 -4.34 14.00
CA ILE A 252 -1.97 -3.06 13.83
C ILE A 252 -2.29 -2.07 14.96
N SER A 253 -3.25 -2.38 15.85
CA SER A 253 -3.75 -1.41 16.84
C SER A 253 -2.69 -0.98 17.86
N GLN A 254 -1.73 -1.86 18.12
CA GLN A 254 -0.63 -1.63 19.06
C GLN A 254 0.63 -1.07 18.40
N ALA A 255 0.63 -0.93 17.07
CA ALA A 255 1.80 -0.52 16.32
C ALA A 255 1.93 1.01 16.22
N ASN A 256 3.16 1.52 16.24
CA ASN A 256 3.48 2.91 15.95
C ASN A 256 4.17 3.07 14.59
N ILE A 257 3.82 4.14 13.89
CA ILE A 257 4.47 4.58 12.66
C ILE A 257 5.40 5.74 12.98
N LEU A 258 6.66 5.60 12.62
CA LEU A 258 7.72 6.59 12.81
C LEU A 258 8.11 7.19 11.47
N THR A 259 7.67 8.42 11.22
CA THR A 259 7.93 9.15 9.95
C THR A 259 8.84 10.36 10.19
N PHE A 260 9.59 10.79 9.17
CA PHE A 260 10.39 12.02 9.28
C PHE A 260 9.54 13.29 9.21
N ASP A 261 8.46 13.23 8.43
CA ASP A 261 7.46 14.28 8.28
C ASP A 261 6.30 14.06 9.25
N ASP A 262 5.61 15.13 9.64
CA ASP A 262 4.53 15.07 10.61
C ASP A 262 3.21 14.61 9.96
N PRO A 263 2.67 13.43 10.30
CA PRO A 263 1.40 13.00 9.74
C PRO A 263 0.23 13.88 10.18
N ALA A 264 0.34 14.61 11.29
CA ALA A 264 -0.72 15.50 11.80
C ALA A 264 -1.04 16.63 10.81
N ASP A 265 -0.03 17.11 10.06
CA ASP A 265 -0.19 18.16 9.04
C ASP A 265 -1.12 17.70 7.90
N THR A 266 -1.21 16.38 7.70
CA THR A 266 -1.91 15.76 6.58
C THR A 266 -3.22 15.12 7.01
N LEU A 267 -3.15 14.29 8.06
CA LEU A 267 -4.20 13.35 8.46
C LEU A 267 -5.08 13.88 9.58
N ARG A 268 -4.76 15.05 10.15
CA ARG A 268 -5.41 15.60 11.36
C ARG A 268 -5.42 14.59 12.52
N CYS A 269 -4.39 13.76 12.59
CA CYS A 269 -4.17 12.81 13.67
C CYS A 269 -3.27 13.41 14.75
N GLN A 270 -3.16 12.72 15.89
CA GLN A 270 -2.14 13.03 16.87
C GLN A 270 -0.78 12.47 16.43
N SER A 271 0.29 13.23 16.65
CA SER A 271 1.65 12.76 16.45
C SER A 271 2.53 13.24 17.61
N LYS A 272 3.53 12.43 17.98
CA LYS A 272 4.50 12.75 19.03
C LYS A 272 5.89 12.83 18.44
N LYS A 273 6.56 13.97 18.61
CA LYS A 273 7.98 14.11 18.24
C LYS A 273 8.83 13.16 19.08
N LEU A 274 9.67 12.38 18.41
CA LEU A 274 10.57 11.39 18.99
C LEU A 274 11.99 11.63 18.46
N LYS A 275 12.98 11.48 19.34
CA LYS A 275 14.40 11.49 18.97
C LYS A 275 14.96 10.09 19.16
N ILE A 276 15.56 9.53 18.12
CA ILE A 276 16.20 8.22 18.17
C ILE A 276 17.66 8.36 17.74
N ASN A 277 18.57 7.83 18.55
CA ASN A 277 19.97 7.73 18.17
C ASN A 277 20.15 6.61 17.15
N ALA A 278 20.83 6.93 16.06
CA ALA A 278 21.14 6.04 14.94
C ALA A 278 22.64 6.10 14.64
N TYR A 279 23.11 5.16 13.80
CA TYR A 279 24.51 5.06 13.37
C TYR A 279 25.47 5.04 14.56
N ASP A 280 25.25 4.10 15.48
CA ASP A 280 26.03 3.94 16.72
C ASP A 280 26.11 5.22 17.59
N GLY A 281 25.06 6.04 17.56
CA GLY A 281 24.96 7.27 18.35
C GLY A 281 25.54 8.51 17.68
N LYS A 282 26.07 8.38 16.45
CA LYS A 282 26.64 9.52 15.70
C LYS A 282 25.57 10.52 15.25
N VAL A 283 24.32 10.07 15.10
CA VAL A 283 23.22 10.88 14.59
C VAL A 283 21.97 10.72 15.45
N THR A 284 21.31 11.83 15.75
CA THR A 284 19.98 11.83 16.34
C THR A 284 18.93 12.09 15.25
N LEU A 285 18.21 11.05 14.86
CA LEU A 285 17.07 11.15 13.96
C LEU A 285 15.86 11.72 14.71
N LYS A 286 15.11 12.59 14.03
CA LYS A 286 13.87 13.18 14.54
C LYS A 286 12.71 12.55 13.79
N PHE A 287 11.91 11.76 14.51
CA PHE A 287 10.69 11.14 13.98
C PHE A 287 9.45 11.80 14.57
N HIS A 288 8.33 11.60 13.90
CA HIS A 288 6.99 11.80 14.40
C HIS A 288 6.37 10.40 14.56
N ALA A 289 5.99 10.08 15.79
CA ALA A 289 5.35 8.83 16.15
C ALA A 289 3.83 9.02 16.13
N THR A 290 3.14 8.26 15.31
CA THR A 290 1.68 8.23 15.21
C THR A 290 1.20 6.79 15.31
N SER A 291 0.04 6.53 15.93
CA SER A 291 -0.49 5.17 15.98
C SER A 291 -0.80 4.67 14.57
N ALA A 292 -0.54 3.39 14.28
CA ALA A 292 -0.87 2.83 12.98
C ALA A 292 -2.37 2.91 12.68
N THR A 293 -3.22 2.80 13.70
CA THR A 293 -4.67 2.99 13.59
C THR A 293 -5.02 4.41 13.12
N ASP A 294 -4.38 5.45 13.67
CA ASP A 294 -4.66 6.82 13.25
C ASP A 294 -4.23 7.09 11.81
N ILE A 295 -3.10 6.52 11.36
CA ILE A 295 -2.70 6.59 9.94
C ILE A 295 -3.75 5.89 9.07
N PHE A 296 -4.14 4.67 9.45
CA PHE A 296 -5.08 3.84 8.71
C PHE A 296 -6.47 4.48 8.61
N VAL A 297 -7.02 4.96 9.73
CA VAL A 297 -8.33 5.60 9.81
C VAL A 297 -8.30 7.00 9.23
N GLY A 298 -7.27 7.79 9.50
CA GLY A 298 -7.15 9.18 9.03
C GLY A 298 -7.20 9.26 7.50
N ILE A 299 -6.48 8.37 6.81
CA ILE A 299 -6.51 8.29 5.34
C ILE A 299 -7.91 7.92 4.83
N LYS A 300 -8.56 6.91 5.42
CA LYS A 300 -9.94 6.53 5.06
C LYS A 300 -10.94 7.67 5.30
N GLN A 301 -10.82 8.36 6.44
CA GLN A 301 -11.75 9.42 6.84
C GLN A 301 -11.62 10.70 5.99
N ILE A 302 -10.41 11.06 5.54
CA ILE A 302 -10.22 12.18 4.60
C ILE A 302 -11.06 11.96 3.34
N MET A 303 -11.04 10.75 2.78
CA MET A 303 -11.82 10.46 1.58
C MET A 303 -13.33 10.56 1.83
N LYS A 304 -13.84 9.89 2.87
CA LYS A 304 -15.27 9.93 3.21
C LYS A 304 -15.77 11.35 3.47
N ASN A 305 -14.99 12.16 4.18
CA ASN A 305 -15.32 13.56 4.45
C ASN A 305 -15.45 14.40 3.18
N ASN A 306 -14.60 14.15 2.18
CA ASN A 306 -14.68 14.89 0.91
C ASN A 306 -15.92 14.50 0.11
N VAL A 307 -16.27 13.23 0.06
CA VAL A 307 -17.51 12.75 -0.57
C VAL A 307 -18.75 13.32 0.14
N ALA A 308 -18.78 13.28 1.48
CA ALA A 308 -19.88 13.83 2.27
C ALA A 308 -20.04 15.35 2.10
N GLN A 309 -18.94 16.11 2.06
CA GLN A 309 -18.98 17.57 1.83
C GLN A 309 -19.51 17.91 0.43
N ALA A 310 -19.10 17.18 -0.60
CA ALA A 310 -19.62 17.36 -1.95
C ALA A 310 -21.13 17.17 -2.00
N THR A 311 -21.59 16.06 -1.41
CA THR A 311 -22.99 15.69 -1.33
C THR A 311 -23.83 16.75 -0.59
N LYS A 312 -23.33 17.27 0.54
CA LYS A 312 -24.00 18.31 1.32
C LYS A 312 -24.13 19.62 0.55
N VAL A 313 -23.05 20.11 -0.05
CA VAL A 313 -23.05 21.38 -0.80
C VAL A 313 -24.01 21.33 -1.98
N ILE A 314 -24.07 20.20 -2.70
CA ILE A 314 -24.98 20.03 -3.83
C ILE A 314 -26.44 19.86 -3.37
N SER A 315 -26.67 19.18 -2.24
CA SER A 315 -28.00 19.09 -1.62
C SER A 315 -28.50 20.46 -1.15
N ASP A 316 -27.63 21.30 -0.56
CA ASP A 316 -27.95 22.66 -0.14
C ASP A 316 -28.22 23.58 -1.34
N TYR A 317 -27.51 23.39 -2.47
CA TYR A 317 -27.84 24.05 -3.74
C TYR A 317 -29.27 23.73 -4.21
N GLN A 318 -29.73 22.49 -4.04
CA GLN A 318 -31.10 22.09 -4.36
C GLN A 318 -32.13 22.74 -3.43
N ARG A 319 -31.85 22.80 -2.12
CA ARG A 319 -32.75 23.38 -1.10
C ARG A 319 -32.80 24.92 -1.11
N GLY A 320 -31.66 25.58 -1.34
CA GLY A 320 -31.53 27.05 -1.38
C GLY A 320 -32.32 27.73 -2.50
N SER A 321 -32.86 26.95 -3.45
CA SER A 321 -33.78 27.45 -4.47
C SER A 321 -35.25 27.52 -4.00
N ILE A 322 -35.60 26.92 -2.86
CA ILE A 322 -36.95 27.02 -2.25
C ILE A 322 -37.11 28.35 -1.50
N ASN A 323 -36.03 28.91 -0.94
CA ASN A 323 -36.03 30.19 -0.23
C ASN A 323 -35.77 31.43 -1.10
N ARG A 324 -35.60 31.29 -2.42
CA ARG A 324 -35.52 32.44 -3.37
C ARG A 324 -36.89 32.98 -3.81
N LYS A 325 -37.91 32.89 -2.96
CA LYS A 325 -39.17 33.65 -3.13
C LYS A 325 -38.94 35.18 -3.21
N LEU A 326 -37.77 35.68 -2.79
CA LEU A 326 -37.43 37.11 -2.87
C LEU A 326 -36.97 37.58 -4.27
N TYR A 327 -36.46 36.71 -5.14
CA TYR A 327 -35.97 37.08 -6.48
C TYR A 327 -37.01 36.94 -7.60
N VAL A 328 -38.20 36.41 -7.29
CA VAL A 328 -39.34 36.33 -8.21
C VAL A 328 -39.86 37.73 -8.59
N ARG A 329 -39.47 38.77 -7.83
CA ARG A 329 -39.93 40.16 -8.03
C ARG A 329 -39.24 40.92 -9.18
N PHE A 330 -38.20 40.36 -9.82
CA PHE A 330 -37.44 41.06 -10.89
C PHE A 330 -37.33 40.32 -12.24
N GLY A 331 -38.24 39.38 -12.55
CA GLY A 331 -38.55 39.07 -13.95
C GLY A 331 -37.48 38.42 -14.84
N ILE A 332 -36.41 37.82 -14.30
CA ILE A 332 -35.41 37.08 -15.10
C ILE A 332 -35.21 35.68 -14.51
N TYR A 333 -36.07 34.71 -14.87
CA TYR A 333 -35.84 33.29 -14.53
C TYR A 333 -36.13 32.37 -15.71
N ASN A 334 -35.07 31.71 -16.20
CA ASN A 334 -35.15 30.68 -17.23
C ASN A 334 -35.53 29.34 -16.57
N LYS A 335 -36.84 29.05 -16.48
CA LYS A 335 -37.39 27.87 -15.75
C LYS A 335 -36.80 26.52 -16.20
N GLY A 336 -36.37 26.40 -17.46
CA GLY A 336 -35.76 25.18 -18.03
C GLY A 336 -34.37 24.89 -17.47
N LEU A 337 -33.43 25.83 -17.61
CA LEU A 337 -32.04 25.66 -17.18
C LEU A 337 -31.92 25.33 -15.68
N THR A 338 -32.73 25.97 -14.83
CA THR A 338 -32.72 25.69 -13.39
C THR A 338 -33.19 24.27 -13.08
N ARG A 339 -34.19 23.75 -13.81
CA ARG A 339 -34.68 22.38 -13.65
C ARG A 339 -33.65 21.35 -14.14
N GLU A 340 -33.06 21.58 -15.32
CA GLU A 340 -32.02 20.70 -15.90
C GLU A 340 -30.78 20.63 -14.99
N ARG A 341 -30.33 21.76 -14.43
CA ARG A 341 -29.24 21.80 -13.46
C ARG A 341 -29.53 21.06 -12.16
N ARG A 342 -30.79 20.98 -11.71
CA ARG A 342 -31.16 20.19 -10.52
C ARG A 342 -31.07 18.69 -10.79
N ILE A 343 -31.53 18.24 -11.95
CA ILE A 343 -31.43 16.83 -12.37
C ILE A 343 -29.96 16.44 -12.45
N LEU A 344 -29.14 17.28 -13.10
CA LEU A 344 -27.70 17.08 -13.20
C LEU A 344 -27.03 16.99 -11.81
N ALA A 345 -27.46 17.85 -10.86
CA ALA A 345 -26.99 17.81 -9.48
C ALA A 345 -27.41 16.53 -8.73
N MET A 346 -28.61 15.98 -8.98
CA MET A 346 -29.04 14.68 -8.39
C MET A 346 -28.20 13.53 -8.92
N GLN A 347 -28.00 13.47 -10.24
CA GLN A 347 -27.18 12.44 -10.88
C GLN A 347 -25.73 12.47 -10.38
N PHE A 348 -25.18 13.68 -10.16
CA PHE A 348 -23.88 13.84 -9.52
C PHE A 348 -23.88 13.29 -8.09
N ILE A 349 -24.90 13.58 -7.27
CA ILE A 349 -25.01 13.02 -5.91
C ILE A 349 -25.06 11.49 -5.94
N ASP A 350 -25.84 10.89 -6.84
CA ASP A 350 -25.96 9.43 -6.94
C ASP A 350 -24.63 8.78 -7.37
N ALA A 351 -23.90 9.41 -8.29
CA ALA A 351 -22.55 8.99 -8.67
C ALA A 351 -21.58 9.05 -7.48
N MET A 352 -21.63 10.14 -6.71
CA MET A 352 -20.79 10.30 -5.51
C MET A 352 -21.17 9.34 -4.38
N ALA A 353 -22.46 9.04 -4.18
CA ALA A 353 -22.95 8.09 -3.17
C ALA A 353 -22.58 6.64 -3.53
N THR A 354 -22.61 6.30 -4.82
CA THR A 354 -22.09 5.02 -5.32
C THR A 354 -20.62 4.88 -4.94
N LEU A 355 -19.87 5.96 -5.11
CA LEU A 355 -18.45 5.98 -4.77
C LEU A 355 -18.22 5.93 -3.25
N ASP A 356 -19.04 6.60 -2.42
CA ASP A 356 -19.00 6.50 -0.95
C ASP A 356 -19.23 5.06 -0.46
N ASN A 357 -20.23 4.38 -1.01
CA ASN A 357 -20.52 2.98 -0.70
C ASN A 357 -19.36 2.06 -1.09
N GLN A 358 -18.70 2.37 -2.22
CA GLN A 358 -17.49 1.67 -2.60
C GLN A 358 -16.38 1.91 -1.57
N LEU A 359 -16.19 3.14 -1.06
CA LEU A 359 -15.20 3.45 -0.01
C LEU A 359 -15.39 2.64 1.28
N ASP A 360 -16.62 2.24 1.60
CA ASP A 360 -16.91 1.39 2.77
C ASP A 360 -16.50 -0.07 2.58
N SER A 361 -16.59 -0.57 1.35
CA SER A 361 -16.09 -1.90 0.96
C SER A 361 -14.58 -1.94 0.67
N LEU A 362 -13.90 -0.79 0.66
CA LEU A 362 -12.45 -0.72 0.49
C LEU A 362 -11.73 -1.22 1.76
N ASN A 363 -11.51 -2.53 1.81
CA ASN A 363 -10.46 -3.15 2.61
C ASN A 363 -9.10 -3.10 1.88
N HIS A 364 -9.07 -2.43 0.72
CA HIS A 364 -8.02 -2.50 -0.26
C HIS A 364 -7.57 -1.10 -0.70
N PRO A 365 -6.25 -0.81 -0.69
CA PRO A 365 -5.80 0.54 -0.98
C PRO A 365 -5.66 0.94 -2.44
N GLU A 366 -5.84 0.05 -3.43
CA GLU A 366 -5.57 0.32 -4.87
C GLU A 366 -6.46 1.36 -5.54
N THR A 367 -7.14 2.07 -4.69
CA THR A 367 -8.39 2.68 -4.95
C THR A 367 -8.36 4.08 -4.36
N ILE A 368 -7.32 4.53 -3.64
CA ILE A 368 -7.39 5.90 -3.08
C ILE A 368 -7.08 6.97 -4.12
N VAL A 369 -5.89 6.96 -4.74
CA VAL A 369 -5.55 7.96 -5.76
C VAL A 369 -6.43 7.76 -6.99
N LYS A 370 -6.60 6.51 -7.44
CA LYS A 370 -7.51 6.15 -8.53
C LYS A 370 -8.97 6.53 -8.24
N LYS A 371 -9.50 6.38 -7.01
CA LYS A 371 -10.84 6.91 -6.68
C LYS A 371 -10.86 8.41 -6.54
N ILE A 372 -9.78 9.06 -6.10
CA ILE A 372 -9.69 10.53 -6.14
C ILE A 372 -9.72 11.01 -7.60
N GLU A 373 -9.03 10.33 -8.52
CA GLU A 373 -9.07 10.61 -9.95
C GLU A 373 -10.43 10.30 -10.58
N GLU A 374 -11.07 9.21 -10.18
CA GLU A 374 -12.44 8.87 -10.58
C GLU A 374 -13.42 9.93 -10.05
N MET A 375 -13.27 10.39 -8.80
CA MET A 375 -14.02 11.51 -8.24
C MET A 375 -13.76 12.80 -9.05
N ILE A 376 -12.50 13.11 -9.39
CA ILE A 376 -12.16 14.28 -10.23
C ILE A 376 -12.79 14.13 -11.62
N GLY A 377 -12.75 12.95 -12.22
CA GLY A 377 -13.33 12.64 -13.53
C GLY A 377 -14.86 12.79 -13.53
N ILE A 378 -15.53 12.33 -12.47
CA ILE A 378 -16.95 12.58 -12.25
C ILE A 378 -17.19 14.09 -12.17
N VAL A 379 -16.42 14.83 -11.36
CA VAL A 379 -16.59 16.28 -11.24
C VAL A 379 -16.39 16.98 -12.58
N ASP A 380 -15.38 16.59 -13.36
CA ASP A 380 -15.12 17.15 -14.69
C ASP A 380 -16.24 16.85 -15.68
N GLN A 381 -16.75 15.61 -15.68
CA GLN A 381 -17.87 15.22 -16.51
C GLN A 381 -19.12 16.05 -16.20
N TYR A 382 -19.46 16.19 -14.92
CA TYR A 382 -20.64 16.94 -14.49
C TYR A 382 -20.46 18.47 -14.64
N ALA A 383 -19.24 18.99 -14.49
CA ALA A 383 -18.91 20.38 -14.78
C ALA A 383 -19.06 20.68 -16.29
N LYS A 384 -18.57 19.79 -17.15
CA LYS A 384 -18.76 19.88 -18.61
C LYS A 384 -20.24 19.85 -18.98
N ASN A 385 -21.00 18.89 -18.47
CA ASN A 385 -22.45 18.81 -18.70
C ASN A 385 -23.17 20.10 -18.28
N ASN A 386 -22.79 20.71 -17.16
CA ASN A 386 -23.35 21.98 -16.71
C ASN A 386 -22.98 23.16 -17.64
N ASN A 387 -21.78 23.16 -18.21
CA ASN A 387 -21.37 24.15 -19.21
C ASN A 387 -22.17 24.01 -20.50
N ASP A 388 -22.38 22.78 -20.98
CA ASP A 388 -23.17 22.49 -22.18
C ASP A 388 -24.64 22.91 -21.98
N LEU A 389 -25.21 22.67 -20.80
CA LEU A 389 -26.52 23.21 -20.42
C LEU A 389 -26.56 24.74 -20.45
N SER A 390 -25.49 25.40 -19.98
CA SER A 390 -25.41 26.86 -19.98
C SER A 390 -25.45 27.41 -21.41
N GLU A 391 -24.65 26.82 -22.31
CA GLU A 391 -24.59 27.19 -23.73
C GLU A 391 -25.91 26.96 -24.46
N LYS A 392 -26.55 25.80 -24.26
CA LYS A 392 -27.88 25.47 -24.81
C LYS A 392 -28.95 26.50 -24.44
N HIS A 393 -28.82 27.13 -23.27
CA HIS A 393 -29.75 28.15 -22.77
C HIS A 393 -29.26 29.59 -22.99
N GLY A 394 -28.24 29.80 -23.84
CA GLY A 394 -27.70 31.13 -24.17
C GLY A 394 -27.02 31.83 -22.99
N LYS A 395 -26.46 31.07 -22.05
CA LYS A 395 -25.72 31.58 -20.88
C LYS A 395 -24.23 31.31 -21.03
N ASN A 396 -23.43 32.19 -20.42
CA ASN A 396 -21.98 32.03 -20.41
C ASN A 396 -21.58 30.71 -19.73
N LYS A 397 -20.62 30.01 -20.34
CA LYS A 397 -19.94 28.87 -19.72
C LYS A 397 -19.31 29.29 -18.40
N ALA A 398 -19.11 28.31 -17.52
CA ALA A 398 -18.54 28.47 -16.19
C ALA A 398 -19.29 29.42 -15.24
N SER A 399 -20.52 29.84 -15.58
CA SER A 399 -21.29 30.78 -14.77
C SER A 399 -22.29 30.11 -13.82
N GLY A 400 -22.43 30.68 -12.63
CA GLY A 400 -23.44 30.30 -11.64
C GLY A 400 -22.95 29.38 -10.52
N THR A 401 -23.79 29.26 -9.48
CA THR A 401 -23.47 28.63 -8.20
C THR A 401 -23.06 27.16 -8.32
N LEU A 402 -23.74 26.38 -9.18
CA LEU A 402 -23.41 24.96 -9.39
C LEU A 402 -22.01 24.78 -9.99
N ASN A 403 -21.62 25.64 -10.93
CA ASN A 403 -20.28 25.58 -11.52
C ASN A 403 -19.19 25.91 -10.50
N LYS A 404 -19.43 26.92 -9.65
CA LYS A 404 -18.53 27.25 -8.54
C LYS A 404 -18.35 26.06 -7.60
N HIS A 405 -19.42 25.34 -7.28
CA HIS A 405 -19.33 24.15 -6.43
C HIS A 405 -18.51 23.02 -7.06
N PHE A 406 -18.67 22.76 -8.36
CA PHE A 406 -17.81 21.79 -9.05
C PHE A 406 -16.34 22.22 -9.03
N HIS A 407 -16.05 23.49 -9.29
CA HIS A 407 -14.69 24.02 -9.22
C HIS A 407 -14.09 23.89 -7.81
N ASP A 408 -14.77 24.40 -6.78
CA ASP A 408 -14.31 24.34 -5.38
C ASP A 408 -14.12 22.89 -4.89
N TYR A 409 -14.92 21.95 -5.41
CA TYR A 409 -14.77 20.54 -5.08
C TYR A 409 -13.60 19.89 -5.83
N LYS A 410 -13.46 20.16 -7.12
CA LYS A 410 -12.30 19.75 -7.91
C LYS A 410 -11.00 20.25 -7.28
N THR A 411 -10.91 21.53 -6.91
CA THR A 411 -9.73 22.10 -6.26
C THR A 411 -9.40 21.40 -4.94
N ARG A 412 -10.40 20.99 -4.14
CA ARG A 412 -10.16 20.23 -2.91
C ARG A 412 -9.65 18.81 -3.21
N LEU A 413 -10.25 18.12 -4.16
CA LEU A 413 -9.77 16.80 -4.60
C LEU A 413 -8.37 16.88 -5.22
N GLU A 414 -8.08 17.93 -5.99
CA GLU A 414 -6.76 18.22 -6.53
C GLU A 414 -5.77 18.58 -5.43
N LEU A 415 -6.16 19.32 -4.39
CA LEU A 415 -5.28 19.57 -3.23
C LEU A 415 -4.98 18.28 -2.47
N ILE A 416 -5.95 17.39 -2.31
CA ILE A 416 -5.74 16.08 -1.70
C ILE A 416 -4.84 15.25 -2.60
N LYS A 417 -5.19 15.09 -3.88
CA LYS A 417 -4.34 14.41 -4.87
C LYS A 417 -2.92 14.98 -4.86
N ASN A 418 -2.76 16.29 -4.95
CA ASN A 418 -1.48 16.99 -4.92
C ASN A 418 -0.76 16.84 -3.58
N HIS A 419 -1.45 16.75 -2.44
CA HIS A 419 -0.80 16.52 -1.15
C HIS A 419 -0.33 15.07 -1.01
N TYR A 420 -1.07 14.14 -1.59
CA TYR A 420 -0.67 12.73 -1.73
C TYR A 420 0.49 12.59 -2.74
N GLU A 421 0.47 13.33 -3.85
CA GLU A 421 1.53 13.39 -4.87
C GLU A 421 2.73 14.27 -4.47
N MET A 422 2.55 15.27 -3.61
CA MET A 422 3.64 16.10 -3.09
C MET A 422 4.44 15.30 -2.08
N ASN A 423 3.85 14.35 -1.37
CA ASN A 423 4.63 13.32 -0.67
C ASN A 423 5.33 12.32 -1.65
N ARG A 424 5.00 12.34 -2.95
CA ARG A 424 5.64 11.55 -4.04
C ARG A 424 6.82 12.30 -4.69
N LYS A 425 6.74 13.63 -4.85
CA LYS A 425 7.76 14.48 -5.51
C LYS A 425 8.56 15.39 -4.56
N SER A 426 7.93 15.86 -3.50
CA SER A 426 8.53 16.72 -2.48
C SER A 426 8.86 15.85 -1.27
N MET A 427 10.15 15.61 -1.12
CA MET A 427 10.91 15.59 0.12
C MET A 427 12.08 14.63 -0.12
N LEU A 428 13.21 15.23 -0.52
CA LEU A 428 14.29 15.24 0.46
C LEU A 428 13.62 15.26 1.83
N SER A 429 13.69 14.19 2.62
CA SER A 429 13.84 14.47 4.03
C SER A 429 15.16 15.24 4.10
N THR A 430 15.10 16.56 3.93
CA THR A 430 16.24 17.47 4.01
C THR A 430 16.90 17.19 5.35
N ARG A 431 16.09 16.81 6.35
CA ARG A 431 16.48 16.29 7.66
C ARG A 431 17.24 14.96 7.63
N GLU A 432 16.83 13.95 6.87
CA GLU A 432 17.58 12.67 6.73
C GLU A 432 18.87 12.91 5.92
N ARG A 433 18.82 13.62 4.78
CA ARG A 433 20.04 13.94 4.02
C ARG A 433 20.99 14.84 4.80
N ASP A 434 20.52 15.82 5.55
CA ASP A 434 21.37 16.67 6.39
C ASP A 434 21.88 15.93 7.64
N ALA A 435 21.10 15.00 8.20
CA ALA A 435 21.58 14.10 9.24
C ALA A 435 22.68 13.15 8.72
N LEU A 436 22.56 12.68 7.48
CA LEU A 436 23.51 11.75 6.85
C LEU A 436 24.73 12.45 6.23
N LYS A 437 24.64 13.72 5.79
CA LYS A 437 25.78 14.51 5.24
C LYS A 437 26.94 14.65 6.23
N ASN A 438 26.66 14.55 7.53
CA ASN A 438 27.66 14.69 8.59
C ASN A 438 28.31 13.34 9.00
N ILE A 439 27.90 12.24 8.37
CA ILE A 439 28.53 10.93 8.54
C ILE A 439 29.49 10.71 7.36
N ARG A 440 30.73 11.15 7.51
CA ARG A 440 31.85 10.74 6.64
C ARG A 440 32.63 9.62 7.32
#